data_AF-A0A9W7BY52-F1
#
_entry.id   AF-A0A9W7BY52-F1
#
_cell.length_a   1.000
_cell.length_b   1.000
_cell.length_c   1.000
_cell.angle_alpha   90.00
_cell.angle_beta   90.00
_cell.angle_gamma   90.00
#
_symmetry.space_group_name_H-M   'P 1'
#
loop_
_entity.id
_entity.type
_entity.pdbx_description
1 polymer ?
#
loop_
_entity_poly.entity_id
_entity_poly.type
_entity_poly.pdbx_seq_one_letter_code
_entity_poly.pdbx_strand_id
1 'polypeptide(L)'
;MSDKTRHPVAFYCTAGKDRTGVLAAVILKLCGVEGEEIVNDYAISAKVYEEMNDESAMVGALKQRDLDPETFLGAPREVMEATLERIEEMGGIEAYLDRIKFGAEGREKLKNA
;
A
#
# COMPACT_ATOMS: atom_id res chain seq x y z
N MET A 1 -12.86 -19.13 18.90
CA MET A 1 -13.23 -18.95 17.49
C MET A 1 -13.18 -17.45 17.20
N SER A 2 -12.70 -17.01 16.03
CA SER A 2 -12.70 -15.58 15.67
C SER A 2 -14.14 -15.07 15.56
N ASP A 3 -14.34 -13.78 15.84
CA ASP A 3 -15.59 -13.08 15.55
C ASP A 3 -15.93 -13.20 14.05
N LYS A 4 -17.15 -13.64 13.72
CA LYS A 4 -17.61 -13.81 12.34
C LYS A 4 -17.88 -12.50 11.60
N THR A 5 -17.82 -11.38 12.32
CA THR A 5 -17.98 -10.03 11.79
C THR A 5 -16.65 -9.27 11.73
N ARG A 6 -15.59 -9.83 12.32
CA ARG A 6 -14.24 -9.24 12.40
C ARG A 6 -13.17 -10.31 12.18
N HIS A 7 -12.93 -10.62 10.91
CA HIS A 7 -11.94 -11.61 10.52
C HIS A 7 -10.54 -10.99 10.43
N PRO A 8 -9.48 -11.72 10.84
CA PRO A 8 -8.13 -11.43 10.37
C PRO A 8 -8.10 -11.54 8.84
N VAL A 9 -7.60 -10.52 8.16
CA VAL A 9 -7.52 -10.46 6.70
C VAL A 9 -6.07 -10.37 6.26
N ALA A 10 -5.66 -11.25 5.35
CA ALA A 10 -4.44 -11.10 4.57
C ALA A 10 -4.83 -10.67 3.15
N PHE A 11 -4.21 -9.59 2.65
CA PHE A 11 -4.37 -9.12 1.29
C PHE A 11 -2.99 -8.95 0.65
N TYR A 12 -2.87 -9.34 -0.62
CA TYR A 12 -1.59 -9.34 -1.31
C TYR A 12 -1.76 -9.05 -2.80
N CYS A 13 -0.69 -8.57 -3.41
CA CYS A 13 -0.50 -8.54 -4.85
C CYS A 13 0.63 -9.51 -5.21
N THR A 14 1.35 -9.31 -6.32
CA THR A 14 2.44 -10.23 -6.68
C THR A 14 3.62 -10.16 -5.71
N ALA A 15 4.14 -8.95 -5.46
CA ALA A 15 5.30 -8.74 -4.60
C ALA A 15 4.94 -8.11 -3.24
N GLY A 16 3.65 -7.93 -2.94
CA GLY A 16 3.22 -7.29 -1.69
C GLY A 16 3.63 -5.81 -1.52
N LYS A 17 4.21 -5.16 -2.53
CA LYS A 17 4.74 -3.78 -2.46
C LYS A 17 3.72 -2.72 -2.89
N ASP A 18 3.46 -2.55 -4.19
CA ASP A 18 2.78 -1.32 -4.67
C ASP A 18 1.27 -1.32 -4.41
N ARG A 19 0.53 -2.22 -5.05
CA ARG A 19 -0.95 -2.28 -4.88
C ARG A 19 -1.34 -2.62 -3.45
N THR A 20 -0.56 -3.48 -2.80
CA THR A 20 -0.73 -3.81 -1.38
C THR A 20 -0.42 -2.61 -0.50
N GLY A 21 0.71 -1.93 -0.71
CA GLY A 21 1.12 -0.77 0.05
C GLY A 21 0.15 0.41 -0.06
N VAL A 22 -0.38 0.69 -1.26
CA VAL A 22 -1.41 1.73 -1.44
C VAL A 22 -2.69 1.38 -0.67
N LEU A 23 -3.14 0.13 -0.72
CA LEU A 23 -4.32 -0.30 0.05
C LEU A 23 -4.06 -0.22 1.57
N ALA A 24 -2.89 -0.66 2.03
CA ALA A 24 -2.47 -0.55 3.42
C ALA A 24 -2.44 0.92 3.88
N ALA A 25 -1.83 1.81 3.09
CA ALA A 25 -1.77 3.24 3.37
C ALA A 25 -3.17 3.87 3.49
N VAL A 26 -4.10 3.53 2.60
CA VAL A 26 -5.50 4.01 2.68
C VAL A 26 -6.18 3.55 3.97
N ILE A 27 -5.99 2.28 4.36
CA ILE A 27 -6.56 1.71 5.59
C ILE A 27 -5.95 2.39 6.83
N LEU A 28 -4.61 2.45 6.91
CA LEU A 28 -3.89 3.03 8.03
C LEU A 28 -4.21 4.52 8.21
N LYS A 29 -4.24 5.29 7.11
CA LYS A 29 -4.61 6.70 7.14
C LYS A 29 -6.05 6.91 7.58
N LEU A 30 -6.99 6.05 7.16
CA LEU A 30 -8.37 6.07 7.64
C LEU A 30 -8.44 5.79 9.16
N CYS A 31 -7.59 4.90 9.66
CA CYS A 31 -7.48 4.59 11.10
C CYS A 31 -6.71 5.66 11.91
N GLY A 32 -6.24 6.75 11.27
CA GLY A 32 -5.58 7.85 11.95
C GLY A 32 -4.09 7.63 12.25
N VAL A 33 -3.44 6.68 11.56
CA VAL A 33 -1.98 6.47 11.66
C VAL A 33 -1.25 7.65 11.00
N GLU A 34 -0.14 8.06 11.60
CA GLU A 34 0.66 9.19 11.10
C GLU A 34 1.33 8.86 9.76
N GLY A 35 1.44 9.87 8.90
CA GLY A 35 1.96 9.68 7.54
C GLY A 35 3.37 9.08 7.51
N GLU A 36 4.23 9.51 8.43
CA GLU A 36 5.59 9.00 8.58
C GLU A 36 5.63 7.50 8.94
N GLU A 37 4.71 7.02 9.78
CA GLU A 37 4.62 5.59 10.12
C GLU A 37 4.19 4.76 8.90
N ILE A 38 3.26 5.29 8.09
CA ILE A 38 2.82 4.65 6.84
C ILE A 38 3.97 4.56 5.82
N VAL A 39 4.77 5.62 5.68
CA VAL A 39 5.94 5.63 4.79
C VAL A 39 6.98 4.61 5.26
N ASN A 40 7.24 4.54 6.56
CA ASN A 40 8.15 3.56 7.14
C ASN A 40 7.69 2.12 6.90
N ASP A 41 6.39 1.83 7.07
CA ASP A 41 5.81 0.52 6.78
C ASP A 41 5.98 0.12 5.31
N TYR A 42 5.66 1.04 4.38
CA TYR A 42 5.87 0.81 2.95
C TYR A 42 7.33 0.53 2.61
N ALA A 43 8.28 1.29 3.16
CA ALA A 43 9.70 1.16 2.85
C ALA A 43 10.30 -0.22 3.23
N ILE A 44 9.71 -0.93 4.19
CA ILE A 44 10.14 -2.30 4.57
C ILE A 44 10.01 -3.25 3.37
N SER A 45 9.04 -3.03 2.48
CA SER A 45 8.79 -3.88 1.31
C SER A 45 9.90 -3.83 0.25
N ALA A 46 10.87 -2.92 0.36
CA ALA A 46 12.05 -2.89 -0.52
C ALA A 46 12.86 -4.19 -0.48
N LYS A 47 12.79 -4.95 0.62
CA LYS A 47 13.53 -6.20 0.83
C LYS A 47 12.88 -7.42 0.19
N VAL A 48 11.69 -7.29 -0.39
CA VAL A 48 10.91 -8.46 -0.82
C VAL A 48 11.64 -9.32 -1.85
N TYR A 49 12.40 -8.70 -2.74
CA TYR A 49 13.08 -9.42 -3.81
C TYR A 49 14.39 -10.07 -3.35
N GLU A 50 15.10 -9.46 -2.39
CA GLU A 50 16.22 -10.10 -1.69
C GLU A 50 15.74 -11.39 -0.97
N GLU A 51 14.59 -11.32 -0.30
CA GLU A 51 14.00 -12.45 0.44
C GLU A 51 13.49 -13.57 -0.47
N MET A 52 12.98 -13.22 -1.65
CA MET A 52 12.48 -14.19 -2.63
C MET A 52 13.59 -14.92 -3.40
N ASN A 53 14.84 -14.41 -3.37
CA ASN A 53 15.99 -14.95 -4.11
C ASN A 53 15.69 -15.17 -5.62
N ASP A 54 14.78 -14.38 -6.17
CA ASP A 54 14.20 -14.50 -7.53
C ASP A 54 14.20 -13.15 -8.28
N GLU A 55 15.21 -12.32 -8.03
CA GLU A 55 15.37 -11.06 -8.76
C GLU A 55 15.64 -11.29 -10.24
N SER A 56 16.35 -12.36 -10.59
CA SER A 56 16.88 -12.54 -11.95
C SER A 56 15.77 -12.61 -13.03
N ALA A 57 14.65 -13.26 -12.73
CA ALA A 57 13.52 -13.36 -13.65
C ALA A 57 12.81 -12.01 -13.83
N MET A 58 12.58 -11.26 -12.74
CA MET A 58 11.95 -9.94 -12.80
C MET A 58 12.86 -8.89 -13.43
N VAL A 59 14.15 -8.88 -13.09
CA VAL A 59 15.17 -8.04 -13.74
C VAL A 59 15.18 -8.28 -15.26
N GLY A 60 15.15 -9.56 -15.68
CA GLY A 60 15.08 -9.92 -17.10
C GLY A 60 13.81 -9.41 -17.78
N ALA A 61 12.65 -9.57 -17.14
CA ALA A 61 11.37 -9.10 -17.66
C ALA A 61 11.29 -7.57 -17.76
N LEU A 62 11.83 -6.84 -16.80
CA LEU A 62 11.89 -5.37 -16.79
C LEU A 62 12.81 -4.85 -17.92
N LYS A 63 14.00 -5.44 -18.05
CA LYS A 63 14.94 -5.08 -19.12
C LYS A 63 14.37 -5.32 -20.52
N GLN A 64 13.61 -6.40 -20.72
CA GLN A 64 12.92 -6.65 -22.00
C GLN A 64 11.88 -5.60 -22.36
N ARG A 65 11.38 -4.86 -21.35
CA ARG A 65 10.41 -3.77 -21.51
C ARG A 65 11.07 -2.39 -21.47
N ASP A 66 12.41 -2.33 -21.50
CA ASP A 66 13.20 -1.10 -21.38
C ASP A 66 12.91 -0.31 -20.09
N LEU A 67 12.69 -1.05 -18.99
CA LEU A 67 12.45 -0.51 -17.65
C LEU A 67 13.67 -0.75 -16.76
N ASP A 68 13.99 0.25 -15.92
CA ASP A 68 15.08 0.17 -14.95
C ASP A 68 14.71 -0.71 -13.74
N PRO A 69 15.39 -1.86 -13.53
CA PRO A 69 15.09 -2.73 -12.41
C PRO A 69 15.34 -2.11 -11.04
N GLU A 70 16.34 -1.23 -10.90
CA GLU A 70 16.63 -0.60 -9.61
C GLU A 70 15.44 0.25 -9.14
N THR A 71 14.89 1.07 -10.04
CA THR A 71 13.68 1.84 -9.79
C THR A 71 12.45 0.96 -9.52
N PHE A 72 12.25 -0.09 -10.33
CA PHE A 72 11.01 -0.87 -10.29
C PHE A 72 10.95 -1.92 -9.19
N LEU A 73 12.09 -2.38 -8.67
CA LEU A 73 12.14 -3.40 -7.62
C LEU A 73 12.17 -2.77 -6.21
N GLY A 74 12.70 -1.56 -6.04
CA GLY A 74 12.72 -0.86 -4.75
C GLY A 74 11.36 -0.35 -4.25
N ALA A 75 11.29 0.02 -2.97
CA ALA A 75 10.15 0.70 -2.35
C ALA A 75 10.58 2.09 -1.81
N PRO A 76 10.86 3.04 -2.72
CA PRO A 76 11.37 4.36 -2.33
C PRO A 76 10.33 5.14 -1.51
N ARG A 77 10.78 5.75 -0.42
CA ARG A 77 9.91 6.49 0.52
C ARG A 77 9.11 7.57 -0.18
N GLU A 78 9.77 8.26 -1.12
CA GLU A 78 9.26 9.38 -1.89
C GLU A 78 8.00 9.00 -2.67
N VAL A 79 7.86 7.72 -3.08
CA VAL A 79 6.65 7.23 -3.76
C VAL A 79 5.46 7.18 -2.82
N MET A 80 5.65 6.74 -1.57
CA MET A 80 4.57 6.72 -0.58
C MET A 80 4.27 8.13 -0.07
N GLU A 81 5.29 8.96 0.13
CA GLU A 81 5.13 10.38 0.48
C GLU A 81 4.28 11.11 -0.58
N ALA A 82 4.62 10.97 -1.87
CA ALA A 82 3.84 11.54 -2.96
C ALA A 82 2.42 10.95 -3.06
N THR A 83 2.24 9.67 -2.71
CA THR A 83 0.92 9.02 -2.66
C THR A 83 0.04 9.65 -1.57
N LEU A 84 0.60 9.88 -0.38
CA LEU A 84 -0.11 10.51 0.73
C LEU A 84 -0.41 11.99 0.43
N GLU A 85 0.55 12.73 -0.12
CA GLU A 85 0.33 14.11 -0.57
C GLU A 85 -0.82 14.19 -1.57
N ARG A 86 -0.84 13.26 -2.54
CA ARG A 86 -1.91 13.19 -3.53
C ARG A 86 -3.29 12.91 -2.91
N ILE A 87 -3.36 12.13 -1.84
CA ILE A 87 -4.61 11.93 -1.08
C ILE A 87 -5.05 13.23 -0.40
N GLU A 88 -4.11 13.97 0.21
CA GLU A 88 -4.42 15.26 0.83
C GLU A 88 -4.90 16.29 -0.20
N GLU A 89 -4.27 16.38 -1.38
CA GLU A 89 -4.72 17.22 -2.51
C GLU A 89 -6.14 16.89 -3.00
N MET A 90 -6.60 15.64 -2.82
CA MET A 90 -7.96 15.24 -3.16
C MET A 90 -9.01 15.68 -2.13
N GLY A 91 -8.60 16.34 -1.04
CA GLY A 91 -9.44 16.73 0.09
C GLY A 91 -9.30 15.80 1.30
N GLY A 92 -8.21 15.04 1.37
CA GLY A 92 -7.93 14.08 2.44
C GLY A 92 -8.55 12.70 2.21
N ILE A 93 -8.25 11.79 3.13
CA ILE A 93 -8.61 10.37 3.01
C ILE A 93 -10.12 10.14 2.90
N GLU A 94 -10.93 10.88 3.65
CA GLU A 94 -12.39 10.73 3.62
C GLU A 94 -12.98 11.21 2.28
N ALA A 95 -12.47 12.31 1.72
CA ALA A 95 -12.89 12.79 0.41
C ALA A 95 -12.53 11.80 -0.72
N TYR A 96 -11.35 11.18 -0.63
CA TYR A 96 -10.97 10.09 -1.55
C TYR A 96 -11.94 8.89 -1.43
N LEU A 97 -12.26 8.47 -0.22
CA LEU A 97 -13.18 7.36 0.03
C LEU A 97 -14.61 7.67 -0.45
N ASP A 98 -15.06 8.92 -0.38
CA ASP A 98 -16.35 9.35 -0.93
C ASP A 98 -16.39 9.20 -2.45
N ARG A 99 -15.30 9.59 -3.14
CA ARG A 99 -15.19 9.46 -4.61
C ARG A 99 -15.32 8.02 -5.08
N ILE A 100 -14.77 7.06 -4.32
CA ILE A 100 -14.88 5.63 -4.62
C ILE A 100 -16.14 4.97 -4.04
N LYS A 101 -17.06 5.76 -3.47
CA LYS A 101 -18.33 5.32 -2.87
C LYS A 101 -18.16 4.39 -1.66
N PHE A 102 -17.04 4.49 -0.95
CA PHE A 102 -16.85 3.84 0.35
C PHE A 102 -17.35 4.76 1.47
N GLY A 103 -18.66 4.72 1.72
CA GLY A 103 -19.36 5.66 2.60
C GLY A 103 -19.07 5.49 4.10
N ALA A 104 -19.62 6.40 4.91
CA ALA A 104 -19.38 6.52 6.35
C ALA A 104 -19.62 5.21 7.14
N GLU A 105 -20.67 4.44 6.81
CA GLU A 105 -20.95 3.17 7.48
C GLU A 105 -19.81 2.16 7.31
N GLY A 106 -19.24 2.07 6.12
CA GLY A 106 -18.10 1.19 5.84
C GLY A 106 -16.84 1.63 6.57
N ARG A 107 -16.60 2.95 6.63
CA ARG A 107 -15.45 3.53 7.36
C ARG A 107 -15.53 3.24 8.85
N GLU A 108 -16.72 3.41 9.43
CA GLU A 108 -16.92 3.20 10.85
C GLU A 108 -16.79 1.73 11.23
N LYS A 109 -17.30 0.82 10.41
CA LYS A 109 -17.07 -0.61 10.57
C LYS A 109 -15.58 -0.95 10.52
N LEU A 110 -14.84 -0.36 9.60
CA LEU A 110 -13.41 -0.62 9.44
C LEU A 110 -12.59 -0.08 10.63
N LYS A 111 -12.87 1.13 11.12
CA LYS A 111 -12.19 1.72 12.28
C LYS A 111 -12.39 0.93 13.57
N ASN A 112 -13.53 0.25 13.71
CA ASN A 112 -13.90 -0.54 14.89
C ASN A 112 -13.70 -2.06 14.69
N ALA A 113 -13.07 -2.47 13.58
CA ALA A 113 -12.79 -3.86 13.22
C ALA A 113 -11.59 -4.45 13.95
#